data_AF-A0A7W0A2Q0-F1
#
_entry.id   AF-A0A7W0A2Q0-F1
#
_cell.length_a   1.000
_cell.length_b   1.000
_cell.length_c   1.000
_cell.angle_alpha   90.00
_cell.angle_beta   90.00
_cell.angle_gamma   90.00
#
_symmetry.space_group_name_H-M   'P 1'
#
loop_
_entity.id
_entity.type
_entity.pdbx_description
1 polymer ?
#
loop_
_entity_poly.entity_id
_entity_poly.type
_entity_poly.pdbx_seq_one_letter_code
_entity_poly.pdbx_strand_id
1 'polypeptide(L)'
;ERVKQQLAENEVVPEEWGGDVPMVEVSAREKLGLDDLLEVLLLVADVNELKANPHRPATGVVIEAKVDRMRGPVATLLVQSGTLNLRDVVVAGSTSGRVKAMFDDRGKRIRRAEPSFPVEVLGLLELPQAGDTFQVYEDEKVARALVEERQARRRADSLVGDRPVKLTELYSQVQEGETAELRVILKADVQGSLGAIQTALLKLNEGGEQTVQVTIQFAGAGAITESDVSLASATRSIIIGFNVRPDVAAKRAADTSKVDIRFYNIIYNLLDEVKAAMVGLLAPVFQDVTDGYAEVRDTFKLPSGDLVAGLYVLDGRISRNSRVRVLRDGTVVHEGTVKSLKRFKDDVRDVAAGYECGLGLDSYNDLVVKDQLEFFHSEEVART
;
A
#
# COMPACT_ATOMS: atom_id res chain seq x y z
N GLU A 1 29.16 -10.86 23.81
CA GLU A 1 29.80 -11.90 22.97
C GLU A 1 29.00 -12.33 21.73
N ARG A 2 27.81 -12.95 21.83
CA ARG A 2 27.06 -13.46 20.66
C ARG A 2 26.83 -12.41 19.55
N VAL A 3 26.50 -11.18 19.91
CA VAL A 3 26.33 -10.06 18.95
C VAL A 3 27.64 -9.74 18.22
N LYS A 4 28.76 -9.73 18.94
CA LYS A 4 30.10 -9.48 18.36
C LYS A 4 30.47 -10.57 17.33
N GLN A 5 30.15 -11.84 17.60
CA GLN A 5 30.37 -12.94 16.65
C GLN A 5 29.56 -12.76 15.37
N GLN A 6 28.26 -12.46 15.50
CA GLN A 6 27.39 -12.25 14.33
C GLN A 6 27.77 -11.00 13.52
N LEU A 7 28.27 -9.95 14.16
CA LEU A 7 28.81 -8.77 13.47
C LEU A 7 30.10 -9.10 12.72
N ALA A 8 31.00 -9.89 13.32
CA ALA A 8 32.23 -10.32 12.66
C ALA A 8 31.97 -11.20 11.43
N GLU A 9 30.90 -12.01 11.43
CA GLU A 9 30.43 -12.75 10.23
C GLU A 9 30.01 -11.81 9.08
N ASN A 10 29.68 -10.55 9.38
CA ASN A 10 29.33 -9.50 8.42
C ASN A 10 30.47 -8.47 8.25
N GLU A 11 31.72 -8.87 8.50
CA GLU A 11 32.93 -8.04 8.33
C GLU A 11 33.02 -6.82 9.27
N VAL A 12 32.20 -6.76 10.32
CA VAL A 12 32.27 -5.75 11.37
C VAL A 12 33.06 -6.31 12.55
N VAL A 13 34.39 -6.19 12.50
CA VAL A 13 35.31 -6.85 13.43
C VAL A 13 35.64 -5.93 14.62
N PRO A 14 35.39 -6.36 15.88
CA PRO A 14 35.75 -5.57 17.07
C PRO A 14 37.27 -5.33 17.21
N GLU A 15 37.65 -4.17 17.75
CA GLU A 15 39.06 -3.87 18.08
C GLU A 15 39.71 -4.90 19.02
N GLU A 16 38.94 -5.45 19.99
CA GLU A 16 39.42 -6.50 20.91
C GLU A 16 39.81 -7.81 20.21
N TRP A 17 39.34 -8.03 18.98
CA TRP A 17 39.70 -9.18 18.14
C TRP A 17 40.70 -8.80 17.04
N GLY A 18 41.29 -7.61 17.14
CA GLY A 18 42.25 -7.09 16.16
C GLY A 18 41.60 -6.43 14.94
N GLY A 19 40.31 -6.07 15.02
CA GLY A 19 39.63 -5.26 14.01
C GLY A 19 39.82 -3.76 14.20
N ASP A 20 38.98 -2.97 13.53
CA ASP A 20 39.00 -1.50 13.51
C ASP A 20 37.69 -0.87 14.00
N VAL A 21 36.73 -1.69 14.44
CA VAL A 21 35.41 -1.21 14.88
C VAL A 21 35.37 -1.14 16.41
N PRO A 22 35.34 0.05 17.01
CA PRO A 22 35.17 0.18 18.45
C PRO A 22 33.77 -0.27 18.86
N MET A 23 33.67 -1.06 19.93
CA MET A 23 32.39 -1.55 20.45
C MET A 23 32.25 -1.20 21.93
N VAL A 24 31.15 -0.51 22.28
CA VAL A 24 30.86 -0.08 23.65
C VAL A 24 29.57 -0.73 24.12
N GLU A 25 29.63 -1.42 25.26
CA GLU A 25 28.44 -2.03 25.88
C GLU A 25 27.69 -0.98 26.69
N VAL A 26 26.43 -0.71 26.30
CA VAL A 26 25.61 0.33 26.93
C VAL A 26 24.24 -0.20 27.37
N SER A 27 23.67 0.41 28.40
CA SER A 27 22.27 0.23 28.78
C SER A 27 21.58 1.59 28.78
N ALA A 28 20.78 1.88 27.75
CA ALA A 28 20.05 3.16 27.68
C ALA A 28 18.95 3.28 28.77
N ARG A 29 18.41 2.14 29.23
CA ARG A 29 17.39 2.09 30.28
C ARG A 29 17.99 2.34 31.67
N GLU A 30 19.12 1.71 31.95
CA GLU A 30 19.80 1.84 33.25
C GLU A 30 20.84 2.98 33.26
N LYS A 31 21.09 3.58 32.10
CA LYS A 31 22.07 4.65 31.86
C LYS A 31 23.51 4.24 32.18
N LEU A 32 23.90 3.03 31.77
CA LEU A 32 25.27 2.50 31.93
C LEU A 32 26.04 2.61 30.61
N GLY A 33 27.35 2.88 30.69
CA GLY A 33 28.27 2.91 29.54
C GLY A 33 28.11 4.11 28.59
N LEU A 34 27.27 5.09 28.93
CA LEU A 34 27.01 6.25 28.06
C LEU A 34 28.19 7.23 28.01
N ASP A 35 28.92 7.37 29.11
CA ASP A 35 30.12 8.19 29.17
C ASP A 35 31.24 7.55 28.33
N ASP A 36 31.44 6.23 28.47
CA ASP A 36 32.39 5.47 27.65
C ASP A 36 32.06 5.59 26.15
N LEU A 37 30.77 5.54 25.78
CA LEU A 37 30.32 5.73 24.40
C LEU A 37 30.67 7.13 23.89
N LEU A 38 30.49 8.16 24.72
CA LEU A 38 30.81 9.53 24.35
C LEU A 38 32.32 9.72 24.15
N GLU A 39 33.15 9.15 25.04
CA GLU A 39 34.60 9.19 24.91
C GLU A 39 35.07 8.52 23.62
N VAL A 40 34.51 7.34 23.30
CA VAL A 40 34.82 6.61 22.06
C VAL A 40 34.39 7.42 20.83
N LEU A 41 33.23 8.06 20.84
CA LEU A 41 32.79 8.93 19.74
C LEU A 41 33.74 10.12 19.51
N LEU A 42 34.23 10.74 20.59
CA LEU A 42 35.21 11.83 20.51
C LEU A 42 36.56 11.32 19.98
N LEU A 43 37.03 10.18 20.46
CA LEU A 43 38.26 9.56 19.98
C LEU A 43 38.20 9.26 18.48
N VAL A 44 37.09 8.66 18.02
CA VAL A 44 36.87 8.39 16.59
C VAL A 44 36.86 9.69 15.79
N ALA A 45 36.22 10.75 16.29
CA ALA A 45 36.20 12.05 15.61
C ALA A 45 37.60 12.68 15.50
N ASP A 46 38.41 12.57 16.55
CA ASP A 46 39.79 13.07 16.59
C ASP A 46 40.70 12.30 15.64
N VAL A 47 40.61 10.95 15.64
CA VAL A 47 41.37 10.07 14.74
C VAL A 47 41.04 10.34 13.27
N ASN A 48 39.77 10.62 12.95
CA ASN A 48 39.33 10.92 11.58
C ASN A 48 39.62 12.36 11.12
N GLU A 49 40.15 13.21 12.00
CA GLU A 49 40.47 14.62 11.71
C GLU A 49 39.36 15.39 10.96
N LEU A 50 38.11 15.23 11.39
CA LEU A 50 36.96 15.84 10.71
C LEU A 50 37.07 17.38 10.69
N LYS A 51 37.19 17.97 9.50
CA LYS A 51 37.39 19.42 9.28
C LYS A 51 36.32 20.02 8.38
N ALA A 52 35.91 21.25 8.68
CA ALA A 52 35.04 22.05 7.83
C ALA A 52 35.51 23.51 7.80
N ASN A 53 35.40 24.17 6.63
CA ASN A 53 35.71 25.59 6.50
C ASN A 53 34.44 26.43 6.73
N PRO A 54 34.34 27.24 7.80
CA PRO A 54 33.17 28.08 8.07
C PRO A 54 33.15 29.38 7.24
N HIS A 55 34.26 29.76 6.60
CA HIS A 55 34.45 31.04 5.90
C HIS A 55 34.05 31.01 4.42
N ARG A 56 33.15 30.10 4.03
CA ARG A 56 32.62 29.99 2.67
C ARG A 56 31.09 29.98 2.68
N PRO A 57 30.43 30.18 1.52
CA PRO A 57 28.98 29.99 1.41
C PRO A 57 28.56 28.61 1.91
N ALA A 58 27.43 28.55 2.62
CA ALA A 58 26.99 27.31 3.24
C ALA A 58 26.63 26.24 2.20
N THR A 59 27.02 25.01 2.49
CA THR A 59 26.61 23.81 1.76
C THR A 59 26.22 22.73 2.75
N GLY A 60 25.27 21.90 2.38
CA GLY A 60 24.90 20.75 3.22
C GLY A 60 23.75 19.96 2.64
N VAL A 61 22.99 19.33 3.53
CA VAL A 61 21.90 18.42 3.16
C VAL A 61 20.60 18.79 3.87
N VAL A 62 19.48 18.58 3.20
CA VAL A 62 18.14 18.67 3.78
C VAL A 62 17.88 17.41 4.60
N ILE A 63 17.69 17.56 5.90
CA ILE A 63 17.29 16.45 6.78
C ILE A 63 15.80 16.15 6.56
N GLU A 64 14.97 17.19 6.62
CA GLU A 64 13.51 17.05 6.59
C GLU A 64 12.86 18.35 6.10
N ALA A 65 11.66 18.24 5.51
CA ALA A 65 10.85 19.39 5.11
C ALA A 65 9.36 19.15 5.41
N LYS A 66 8.66 20.20 5.83
CA LYS A 66 7.22 20.19 6.16
C LYS A 66 6.55 21.51 5.84
N VAL A 67 5.23 21.49 5.65
CA VAL A 67 4.43 22.72 5.56
C VAL A 67 3.94 23.10 6.95
N ASP A 68 4.42 24.21 7.49
CA ASP A 68 3.86 24.83 8.68
C ASP A 68 2.64 25.70 8.30
N ARG A 69 1.52 25.55 9.00
CA ARG A 69 0.26 26.25 8.67
C ARG A 69 0.37 27.78 8.73
N MET A 70 1.19 28.32 9.63
CA MET A 70 1.32 29.77 9.83
C MET A 70 2.54 30.32 9.11
N ARG A 71 3.59 29.51 8.98
CA ARG A 71 4.89 29.97 8.47
C ARG A 71 5.10 29.60 7.00
N GLY A 72 4.40 28.60 6.47
CA GLY A 72 4.59 28.09 5.11
C GLY A 72 5.66 26.99 5.06
N PRO A 73 6.34 26.80 3.91
CA PRO A 73 7.38 25.78 3.75
C PRO A 73 8.56 26.01 4.71
N VAL A 74 8.85 25.00 5.53
CA VAL A 74 10.01 24.96 6.41
C VAL A 74 10.84 23.70 6.16
N ALA A 75 12.16 23.83 6.27
CA ALA A 75 13.07 22.72 6.08
C ALA A 75 14.18 22.73 7.14
N THR A 76 14.50 21.57 7.68
CA THR A 76 15.65 21.36 8.56
C THR A 76 16.85 21.04 7.69
N LEU A 77 17.86 21.90 7.73
CA LEU A 77 19.10 21.78 6.98
C LEU A 77 20.25 21.41 7.92
N LEU A 78 21.10 20.47 7.53
CA LEU A 78 22.38 20.22 8.21
C LEU A 78 23.49 20.93 7.44
N VAL A 79 24.07 21.96 8.04
CA VAL A 79 25.21 22.67 7.44
C VAL A 79 26.44 21.78 7.53
N GLN A 80 26.99 21.33 6.41
CA GLN A 80 28.20 20.51 6.38
C GLN A 80 29.46 21.37 6.22
N SER A 81 29.32 22.53 5.56
CA SER A 81 30.44 23.44 5.37
C SER A 81 29.94 24.86 5.12
N GLY A 82 30.82 25.83 5.33
CA GLY A 82 30.47 27.24 5.28
C GLY A 82 29.60 27.69 6.45
N THR A 83 29.07 28.89 6.34
CA THR A 83 28.17 29.47 7.34
C THR A 83 26.87 29.89 6.64
N LEU A 84 25.73 29.43 7.15
CA LEU A 84 24.42 29.90 6.72
C LEU A 84 23.98 31.10 7.55
N ASN A 85 23.58 32.18 6.87
CA ASN A 85 23.15 33.42 7.49
C ASN A 85 21.70 33.77 7.12
N LEU A 86 21.11 34.64 7.93
CA LEU A 86 19.84 35.25 7.60
C LEU A 86 19.94 36.04 6.29
N ARG A 87 18.91 35.97 5.43
CA ARG A 87 18.83 36.58 4.10
C ARG A 87 19.70 35.96 3.01
N ASP A 88 20.45 34.90 3.32
CA ASP A 88 21.13 34.12 2.29
C ASP A 88 20.11 33.57 1.29
N VAL A 89 20.52 33.48 0.03
CA VAL A 89 19.73 32.81 -1.00
C VAL A 89 20.17 31.36 -1.05
N VAL A 90 19.25 30.46 -0.76
CA VAL A 90 19.49 29.02 -0.70
C VAL A 90 18.82 28.35 -1.90
N VAL A 91 19.57 27.50 -2.58
CA VAL A 91 19.03 26.51 -3.52
C VAL A 91 19.10 25.16 -2.82
N ALA A 92 17.98 24.45 -2.70
CA ALA A 92 17.89 23.11 -2.15
C ALA A 92 17.19 22.22 -3.18
N GLY A 93 17.92 21.27 -3.78
CA GLY A 93 17.39 20.44 -4.86
C GLY A 93 16.81 21.26 -6.03
N SER A 94 15.50 21.15 -6.26
CA SER A 94 14.75 21.89 -7.28
C SER A 94 13.88 23.02 -6.73
N THR A 95 14.24 23.56 -5.56
CA THR A 95 13.60 24.76 -5.01
C THR A 95 14.66 25.77 -4.59
N SER A 96 14.28 27.04 -4.52
CA SER A 96 15.10 28.09 -3.96
C SER A 96 14.28 29.02 -3.09
N GLY A 97 14.97 29.81 -2.30
CA GLY A 97 14.35 30.90 -1.57
C GLY A 97 15.35 31.69 -0.78
N ARG A 98 14.88 32.81 -0.23
CA ARG A 98 15.67 33.65 0.66
C ARG A 98 15.35 33.31 2.10
N VAL A 99 16.37 33.07 2.91
CA VAL A 99 16.22 32.76 4.34
C VAL A 99 15.57 33.94 5.07
N LYS A 100 14.31 33.77 5.48
CA LYS A 100 13.53 34.78 6.23
C LYS A 100 13.74 34.65 7.73
N ALA A 101 13.89 33.42 8.23
CA ALA A 101 14.13 33.13 9.63
C ALA A 101 14.85 31.77 9.77
N MET A 102 15.62 31.63 10.84
CA MET A 102 16.32 30.40 11.21
C MET A 102 16.10 30.09 12.68
N PHE A 103 16.02 28.80 13.01
CA PHE A 103 15.78 28.31 14.36
C PHE A 103 16.71 27.13 14.66
N ASP A 104 17.18 27.04 15.91
CA ASP A 104 17.97 25.90 16.39
C ASP A 104 17.09 24.68 16.71
N ASP A 105 17.72 23.58 17.15
CA ASP A 105 17.07 22.34 17.59
C ASP A 105 16.09 22.54 18.76
N ARG A 106 16.22 23.64 19.50
CA ARG A 106 15.34 24.02 20.61
C ARG A 106 14.26 25.02 20.22
N GLY A 107 14.15 25.35 18.92
CA GLY A 107 13.19 26.31 18.38
C GLY A 107 13.50 27.77 18.70
N LYS A 108 14.71 28.09 19.17
CA LYS A 108 15.13 29.48 19.40
C LYS A 108 15.62 30.09 18.09
N ARG A 109 15.28 31.36 17.88
CA ARG A 109 15.74 32.10 16.70
C ARG A 109 17.25 32.32 16.72
N ILE A 110 17.89 31.97 15.61
CA ILE A 110 19.32 32.20 15.38
C ILE A 110 19.54 33.04 14.12
N ARG A 111 20.72 33.66 14.00
CA ARG A 111 21.08 34.48 12.83
C ARG A 111 22.18 33.87 11.97
N ARG A 112 22.86 32.85 12.51
CA ARG A 112 24.04 32.22 11.93
C ARG A 112 24.02 30.74 12.31
N ALA A 113 24.28 29.86 11.35
CA ALA A 113 24.49 28.43 11.57
C ALA A 113 25.83 28.03 10.93
N GLU A 114 26.73 27.50 11.76
CA GLU A 114 28.08 27.06 11.38
C GLU A 114 28.07 25.57 10.96
N PRO A 115 29.18 25.00 10.46
CA PRO A 115 29.25 23.58 10.14
C PRO A 115 28.86 22.68 11.32
N SER A 116 28.27 21.53 11.00
CA SER A 116 27.71 20.54 11.93
C SER A 116 26.45 20.99 12.70
N PHE A 117 25.91 22.17 12.38
CA PHE A 117 24.71 22.68 13.03
C PHE A 117 23.42 22.35 12.24
N PRO A 118 22.43 21.68 12.85
CA PRO A 118 21.10 21.53 12.25
C PRO A 118 20.29 22.82 12.45
N VAL A 119 19.69 23.33 11.38
CA VAL A 119 18.93 24.60 11.41
C VAL A 119 17.61 24.46 10.68
N GLU A 120 16.50 24.81 11.35
CA GLU A 120 15.20 24.93 10.69
C GLU A 120 15.13 26.30 9.99
N VAL A 121 14.94 26.26 8.68
CA VAL A 121 14.94 27.43 7.80
C VAL A 121 13.54 27.69 7.27
N LEU A 122 13.15 28.96 7.31
CA LEU A 122 11.94 29.46 6.69
C LEU A 122 12.26 30.37 5.51
N GLY A 123 11.51 30.24 4.41
CA GLY A 123 11.57 31.17 3.28
C GLY A 123 11.85 30.54 1.92
N LEU A 124 11.90 29.21 1.85
CA LEU A 124 11.88 28.46 0.60
C LEU A 124 10.51 28.62 -0.09
N LEU A 125 10.51 28.62 -1.43
CA LEU A 125 9.28 28.73 -2.21
C LEU A 125 8.45 27.45 -2.16
N GLU A 126 9.12 26.30 -2.21
CA GLU A 126 8.51 24.97 -2.16
C GLU A 126 9.26 24.09 -1.16
N LEU A 127 8.72 22.91 -0.86
CA LEU A 127 9.41 21.95 0.00
C LEU A 127 10.53 21.24 -0.79
N PRO A 128 11.78 21.26 -0.30
CA PRO A 128 12.82 20.39 -0.84
C PRO A 128 12.56 18.93 -0.44
N GLN A 129 13.23 18.00 -1.13
CA GLN A 129 13.18 16.58 -0.77
C GLN A 129 14.17 16.29 0.37
N ALA A 130 13.86 15.32 1.23
CA ALA A 130 14.81 14.82 2.20
C ALA A 130 16.01 14.20 1.46
N GLY A 131 17.23 14.54 1.89
CA GLY A 131 18.46 14.13 1.22
C GLY A 131 18.90 15.02 0.05
N ASP A 132 18.09 16.00 -0.38
CA ASP A 132 18.54 16.99 -1.36
C ASP A 132 19.74 17.78 -0.78
N THR A 133 20.73 18.06 -1.62
CA THR A 133 21.81 18.98 -1.26
C THR A 133 21.33 20.41 -1.35
N PHE A 134 21.82 21.26 -0.44
CA PHE A 134 21.61 22.70 -0.51
C PHE A 134 22.92 23.46 -0.61
N GLN A 135 22.86 24.63 -1.23
CA GLN A 135 23.97 25.56 -1.35
C GLN A 135 23.49 27.00 -1.31
N VAL A 136 24.27 27.86 -0.68
CA VAL A 136 24.08 29.32 -0.67
C VAL A 136 24.69 29.93 -1.93
N TYR A 137 23.92 30.83 -2.56
CA TYR A 137 24.32 31.61 -3.72
C TYR A 137 24.26 33.10 -3.39
N GLU A 138 25.15 33.87 -4.01
CA GLU A 138 25.20 35.33 -3.84
C GLU A 138 24.11 36.05 -4.66
N ASP A 139 23.82 35.54 -5.87
CA ASP A 139 22.83 36.12 -6.78
C ASP A 139 21.56 35.26 -6.86
N GLU A 140 20.44 35.89 -6.54
CA GLU A 140 19.12 35.29 -6.62
C GLU A 140 18.70 34.93 -8.06
N LYS A 141 19.18 35.68 -9.07
CA LYS A 141 18.89 35.38 -10.48
C LYS A 141 19.55 34.07 -10.91
N VAL A 142 20.79 33.85 -10.50
CA VAL A 142 21.54 32.62 -10.80
C VAL A 142 20.88 31.43 -10.10
N ALA A 143 20.50 31.59 -8.84
CA ALA A 143 19.77 30.57 -8.08
C ALA A 143 18.45 30.17 -8.75
N ARG A 144 17.65 31.15 -9.20
CA ARG A 144 16.38 30.89 -9.90
C ARG A 144 16.58 30.18 -11.23
N ALA A 145 17.51 30.64 -12.06
CA ALA A 145 17.80 30.01 -13.36
C ALA A 145 18.21 28.54 -13.20
N LEU A 146 19.07 28.23 -12.21
CA LEU A 146 19.47 26.87 -11.88
C LEU A 146 18.29 26.00 -11.44
N VAL A 147 17.38 26.55 -10.64
CA VAL A 147 16.18 25.83 -10.19
C VAL A 147 15.23 25.56 -11.35
N GLU A 148 14.99 26.53 -12.23
CA GLU A 148 14.14 26.38 -13.41
C GLU A 148 14.67 25.27 -14.33
N GLU A 149 15.98 25.22 -14.57
CA GLU A 149 16.64 24.15 -15.33
C GLU A 149 16.42 22.78 -14.67
N ARG A 150 16.65 22.67 -13.35
CA ARG A 150 16.44 21.42 -12.60
C ARG A 150 14.98 20.97 -12.61
N GLN A 151 14.03 21.90 -12.48
CA GLN A 151 12.60 21.60 -12.55
C GLN A 151 12.18 21.14 -13.95
N ALA A 152 12.68 21.80 -15.01
CA ALA A 152 12.42 21.40 -16.38
C ALA A 152 12.94 19.99 -16.66
N ARG A 153 14.15 19.67 -16.18
CA ARG A 153 14.73 18.33 -16.27
C ARG A 153 13.91 17.29 -15.49
N ARG A 154 13.52 17.57 -14.24
CA ARG A 154 12.66 16.67 -13.44
C ARG A 154 11.32 16.41 -14.14
N ARG A 155 10.70 17.43 -14.74
CA ARG A 155 9.45 17.29 -15.51
C ARG A 155 9.65 16.44 -16.77
N ALA A 156 10.76 16.62 -17.47
CA ALA A 156 11.08 15.79 -18.63
C ALA A 156 11.29 14.32 -18.22
N ASP A 157 12.02 14.07 -17.12
CA ASP A 157 12.25 12.71 -16.61
C ASP A 157 10.95 12.03 -16.15
N SER A 158 10.03 12.77 -15.50
CA SER A 158 8.71 12.22 -15.13
C SER A 158 7.85 11.86 -16.34
N LEU A 159 7.92 12.65 -17.43
CA LEU A 159 7.21 12.37 -18.67
C LEU A 159 7.79 11.17 -19.44
N VAL A 160 9.06 10.81 -19.19
CA VAL A 160 9.69 9.60 -19.76
C VAL A 160 9.31 8.35 -18.96
N GLY A 161 9.05 8.50 -17.66
CA GLY A 161 8.48 7.45 -16.80
C GLY A 161 7.04 7.10 -17.18
N ASP A 162 6.23 8.10 -17.53
CA ASP A 162 4.95 7.93 -18.22
C ASP A 162 5.19 7.63 -19.71
N ARG A 163 5.65 6.41 -20.00
CA ARG A 163 5.61 5.94 -21.40
C ARG A 163 4.17 6.11 -21.90
N PRO A 164 3.94 6.76 -23.07
CA PRO A 164 2.61 6.80 -23.65
C PRO A 164 2.18 5.34 -23.87
N VAL A 165 1.20 4.91 -23.08
CA VAL A 165 0.64 3.55 -23.16
C VAL A 165 0.29 3.33 -24.61
N LYS A 166 0.96 2.36 -25.25
CA LYS A 166 0.68 2.10 -26.66
C LYS A 166 -0.77 1.63 -26.75
N LEU A 167 -1.48 2.00 -27.81
CA LEU A 167 -2.84 1.50 -28.05
C LEU A 167 -2.93 -0.04 -27.93
N THR A 168 -1.85 -0.75 -28.26
CA THR A 168 -1.72 -2.20 -28.09
C THR A 168 -1.68 -2.67 -26.62
N GLU A 169 -1.11 -1.89 -25.70
CA GLU A 169 -1.07 -2.18 -24.25
C GLU A 169 -2.39 -1.83 -23.56
N LEU A 170 -3.10 -0.80 -24.05
CA LEU A 170 -4.49 -0.54 -23.63
C LEU A 170 -5.42 -1.71 -24.01
N TYR A 171 -5.22 -2.32 -25.18
CA TYR A 171 -6.00 -3.49 -25.60
C TYR A 171 -5.73 -4.74 -24.74
N SER A 172 -4.51 -4.94 -24.23
CA SER A 172 -4.21 -6.05 -23.31
C SER A 172 -4.76 -5.81 -21.90
N GLN A 173 -4.70 -4.57 -21.40
CA GLN A 173 -5.28 -4.20 -20.09
C GLN A 173 -6.81 -4.24 -20.07
N VAL A 174 -7.47 -4.11 -21.22
CA VAL A 174 -8.93 -4.26 -21.35
C VAL A 174 -9.32 -5.74 -21.56
N GLN A 175 -8.40 -6.60 -22.01
CA GLN A 175 -8.65 -8.04 -22.19
C GLN A 175 -8.42 -8.87 -20.93
N GLU A 176 -7.52 -8.45 -20.04
CA GLU A 176 -7.46 -8.94 -18.67
C GLU A 176 -8.60 -8.26 -17.90
N GLY A 177 -9.62 -9.02 -17.50
CA GLY A 177 -10.83 -8.48 -16.86
C GLY A 177 -10.51 -7.48 -15.74
N GLU A 178 -11.36 -6.46 -15.61
CA GLU A 178 -11.21 -5.29 -14.71
C GLU A 178 -10.46 -5.64 -13.41
N THR A 179 -9.17 -5.31 -13.36
CA THR A 179 -8.43 -5.34 -12.10
C THR A 179 -9.04 -4.29 -11.18
N ALA A 180 -9.46 -4.72 -9.99
CA ALA A 180 -9.99 -3.77 -9.02
C ALA A 180 -8.87 -2.80 -8.62
N GLU A 181 -9.19 -1.52 -8.45
CA GLU A 181 -8.19 -0.51 -8.15
C GLU A 181 -8.59 0.22 -6.86
N LEU A 182 -7.69 0.23 -5.87
CA LEU A 182 -7.81 1.05 -4.67
C LEU A 182 -7.02 2.35 -4.87
N ARG A 183 -7.75 3.44 -5.13
CA ARG A 183 -7.16 4.76 -5.33
C ARG A 183 -7.00 5.52 -4.03
N VAL A 184 -5.82 6.10 -3.83
CA VAL A 184 -5.43 6.74 -2.57
C VAL A 184 -4.86 8.12 -2.83
N ILE A 185 -5.30 9.09 -2.02
CA ILE A 185 -4.61 10.37 -1.82
C ILE A 185 -3.88 10.32 -0.49
N LEU A 186 -2.56 10.53 -0.49
CA LEU A 186 -1.72 10.43 0.69
C LEU A 186 -1.24 11.81 1.15
N LYS A 187 -1.48 12.13 2.42
CA LYS A 187 -0.99 13.34 3.08
C LYS A 187 -0.18 12.97 4.31
N ALA A 188 0.99 13.55 4.47
CA ALA A 188 1.85 13.33 5.63
C ALA A 188 2.29 14.65 6.25
N ASP A 189 2.75 14.63 7.50
CA ASP A 189 3.27 15.81 8.19
C ASP A 189 4.58 16.30 7.57
N VAL A 190 5.45 15.34 7.20
CA VAL A 190 6.79 15.59 6.68
C VAL A 190 7.02 14.85 5.35
N GLN A 191 7.91 15.39 4.50
CA GLN A 191 8.26 14.77 3.22
C GLN A 191 8.92 13.39 3.36
N GLY A 192 9.72 13.18 4.40
CA GLY A 192 10.41 11.90 4.61
C GLY A 192 9.44 10.73 4.83
N SER A 193 8.45 10.92 5.71
CA SER A 193 7.40 9.92 5.94
C SER A 193 6.54 9.68 4.71
N LEU A 194 6.25 10.72 3.93
CA LEU A 194 5.52 10.58 2.67
C LEU A 194 6.20 9.57 1.74
N GLY A 195 7.50 9.76 1.48
CA GLY A 195 8.28 8.87 0.61
C GLY A 195 8.33 7.43 1.13
N ALA A 196 8.57 7.24 2.43
CA ALA A 196 8.60 5.91 3.04
C ALA A 196 7.27 5.16 2.90
N ILE A 197 6.14 5.86 3.11
CA ILE A 197 4.80 5.28 2.98
C ILE A 197 4.47 4.98 1.52
N GLN A 198 4.84 5.85 0.58
CA GLN A 198 4.64 5.59 -0.85
C GLN A 198 5.34 4.31 -1.29
N THR A 199 6.63 4.15 -0.93
CA THR A 199 7.37 2.92 -1.24
C THR A 199 6.73 1.70 -0.60
N ALA A 200 6.26 1.81 0.64
CA ALA A 200 5.62 0.70 1.33
C ALA A 200 4.27 0.30 0.71
N LEU A 201 3.46 1.27 0.27
CA LEU A 201 2.20 1.03 -0.44
C LEU A 201 2.43 0.41 -1.81
N LEU A 202 3.43 0.88 -2.57
CA LEU A 202 3.74 0.33 -3.89
C LEU A 202 4.27 -1.11 -3.81
N LYS A 203 5.02 -1.45 -2.76
CA LYS A 203 5.44 -2.83 -2.49
C LYS A 203 4.27 -3.79 -2.26
N LEU A 204 3.10 -3.29 -1.86
CA LEU A 204 1.91 -4.15 -1.76
C LEU A 204 1.57 -4.72 -3.14
N ASN A 205 1.62 -3.90 -4.19
CA ASN A 205 1.33 -4.32 -5.57
C ASN A 205 2.30 -5.39 -6.12
N GLU A 206 3.49 -5.55 -5.54
CA GLU A 206 4.48 -6.54 -5.98
C GLU A 206 4.17 -7.97 -5.48
N GLY A 207 3.28 -8.11 -4.50
CA GLY A 207 2.85 -9.43 -4.00
C GLY A 207 1.91 -10.11 -5.00
N GLY A 208 2.43 -11.08 -5.75
CA GLY A 208 1.82 -11.73 -6.93
C GLY A 208 0.50 -12.51 -6.77
N GLU A 209 -0.32 -12.22 -5.75
CA GLU A 209 -1.66 -12.81 -5.55
C GLU A 209 -2.79 -11.77 -5.67
N GLN A 210 -2.46 -10.50 -5.89
CA GLN A 210 -3.41 -9.41 -5.74
C GLN A 210 -4.16 -9.11 -7.04
N THR A 211 -5.46 -9.41 -7.02
CA THR A 211 -6.45 -8.99 -8.03
C THR A 211 -6.85 -7.52 -7.88
N VAL A 212 -6.28 -6.82 -6.89
CA VAL A 212 -6.51 -5.40 -6.59
C VAL A 212 -5.18 -4.64 -6.60
N GLN A 213 -5.10 -3.53 -7.32
CA GLN A 213 -3.92 -2.66 -7.37
C GLN A 213 -4.12 -1.39 -6.54
N VAL A 214 -3.13 -0.99 -5.74
CA VAL A 214 -3.11 0.30 -5.05
C VAL A 214 -2.49 1.36 -5.95
N THR A 215 -3.22 2.44 -6.21
CA THR A 215 -2.73 3.58 -7.01
C THR A 215 -2.76 4.86 -6.18
N ILE A 216 -1.61 5.54 -6.10
CA ILE A 216 -1.49 6.82 -5.41
C ILE A 216 -1.78 7.94 -6.42
N GLN A 217 -2.97 8.55 -6.32
CA GLN A 217 -3.40 9.62 -7.22
C GLN A 217 -2.71 10.95 -6.92
N PHE A 218 -2.46 11.21 -5.63
CA PHE A 218 -1.75 12.39 -5.18
C PHE A 218 -1.04 12.10 -3.85
N ALA A 219 0.14 12.67 -3.69
CA ALA A 219 0.91 12.59 -2.46
C ALA A 219 1.50 13.96 -2.13
N GLY A 220 1.34 14.43 -0.90
CA GLY A 220 1.93 15.71 -0.48
C GLY A 220 2.04 15.89 1.01
N ALA A 221 3.02 16.69 1.45
CA ALA A 221 3.17 17.04 2.85
C ALA A 221 2.21 18.18 3.26
N GLY A 222 1.82 18.20 4.53
CA GLY A 222 0.93 19.18 5.12
C GLY A 222 -0.48 18.67 5.40
N ALA A 223 -1.30 19.54 5.98
CA ALA A 223 -2.69 19.23 6.34
C ALA A 223 -3.54 18.86 5.10
N ILE A 224 -4.61 18.10 5.34
CA ILE A 224 -5.59 17.77 4.31
C ILE A 224 -6.49 18.99 4.09
N THR A 225 -6.62 19.40 2.83
CA THR A 225 -7.34 20.60 2.37
C THR A 225 -8.62 20.25 1.61
N GLU A 226 -9.48 21.24 1.39
CA GLU A 226 -10.70 21.08 0.57
C GLU A 226 -10.40 20.63 -0.87
N SER A 227 -9.28 21.08 -1.43
CA SER A 227 -8.82 20.65 -2.76
C SER A 227 -8.48 19.17 -2.80
N ASP A 228 -7.87 18.63 -1.74
CA ASP A 228 -7.57 17.19 -1.63
C ASP A 228 -8.87 16.37 -1.61
N VAL A 229 -9.89 16.85 -0.89
CA VAL A 229 -11.24 16.23 -0.84
C VAL A 229 -11.95 16.30 -2.20
N SER A 230 -11.84 17.43 -2.89
CA SER A 230 -12.42 17.59 -4.22
C SER A 230 -11.80 16.62 -5.23
N LEU A 231 -10.47 16.46 -5.19
CA LEU A 231 -9.74 15.49 -6.01
C LEU A 231 -10.15 14.05 -5.66
N ALA A 232 -10.26 13.72 -4.37
CA ALA A 232 -10.72 12.41 -3.92
C ALA A 232 -12.12 12.07 -4.43
N SER A 233 -13.06 13.01 -4.33
CA SER A 233 -14.42 12.85 -4.83
C SER A 233 -14.46 12.63 -6.35
N ALA A 234 -13.64 13.36 -7.11
CA ALA A 234 -13.60 13.25 -8.56
C ALA A 234 -12.97 11.92 -9.04
N THR A 235 -11.95 11.44 -8.31
CA THR A 235 -11.18 10.24 -8.66
C THR A 235 -11.71 8.95 -8.02
N ARG A 236 -12.68 9.07 -7.09
CA ARG A 236 -13.15 7.99 -6.20
C ARG A 236 -12.02 7.41 -5.34
N SER A 237 -11.18 8.29 -4.80
CA SER A 237 -10.07 7.92 -3.93
C SER A 237 -10.43 8.05 -2.46
N ILE A 238 -9.82 7.21 -1.62
CA ILE A 238 -9.78 7.45 -0.17
C ILE A 238 -8.64 8.42 0.17
N ILE A 239 -8.76 9.16 1.27
CA ILE A 239 -7.67 10.03 1.76
C ILE A 239 -7.03 9.38 2.99
N ILE A 240 -5.70 9.24 2.94
CA ILE A 240 -4.89 8.75 4.05
C ILE A 240 -4.05 9.90 4.59
N GLY A 241 -4.24 10.23 5.87
CA GLY A 241 -3.46 11.22 6.60
C GLY A 241 -2.50 10.56 7.61
N PHE A 242 -1.19 10.72 7.42
CA PHE A 242 -0.17 10.27 8.37
C PHE A 242 0.30 11.44 9.24
N ASN A 243 0.04 11.38 10.55
CA ASN A 243 0.31 12.47 11.52
C ASN A 243 -0.31 13.84 11.16
N VAL A 244 -1.24 13.88 10.20
CA VAL A 244 -1.93 15.10 9.77
C VAL A 244 -3.44 14.96 9.92
N ARG A 245 -4.10 16.09 10.11
CA ARG A 245 -5.55 16.20 10.23
C ARG A 245 -6.10 17.17 9.17
N PRO A 246 -7.35 16.99 8.72
CA PRO A 246 -8.01 17.95 7.85
C PRO A 246 -8.20 19.28 8.57
N ASP A 247 -8.21 20.35 7.78
CA ASP A 247 -8.77 21.61 8.25
C ASP A 247 -10.31 21.54 8.33
N VAL A 248 -10.92 22.61 8.86
CA VAL A 248 -12.37 22.67 9.08
C VAL A 248 -13.14 22.63 7.75
N ALA A 249 -12.59 23.22 6.68
CA ALA A 249 -13.22 23.24 5.37
C ALA A 249 -13.20 21.85 4.73
N ALA A 250 -12.04 21.20 4.73
CA ALA A 250 -11.82 19.84 4.26
C ALA A 250 -12.74 18.84 4.98
N LYS A 251 -12.88 18.95 6.31
CA LYS A 251 -13.80 18.05 7.05
C LYS A 251 -15.25 18.19 6.58
N ARG A 252 -15.75 19.42 6.44
CA ARG A 252 -17.13 19.68 5.96
C ARG A 252 -17.33 19.20 4.52
N ALA A 253 -16.35 19.42 3.66
CA ALA A 253 -16.36 18.93 2.29
C ALA A 253 -16.40 17.40 2.25
N ALA A 254 -15.65 16.72 3.10
CA ALA A 254 -15.60 15.26 3.15
C ALA A 254 -16.93 14.66 3.59
N ASP A 255 -17.58 15.25 4.61
CA ASP A 255 -18.91 14.83 5.07
C ASP A 255 -19.97 14.99 3.97
N THR A 256 -19.88 16.07 3.19
CA THR A 256 -20.83 16.38 2.11
C THR A 256 -20.64 15.45 0.90
N SER A 257 -19.39 15.26 0.48
CA SER A 257 -19.02 14.43 -0.68
C SER A 257 -18.89 12.95 -0.33
N LYS A 258 -19.08 12.57 0.94
CA LYS A 258 -18.92 11.21 1.48
C LYS A 258 -17.55 10.58 1.15
N VAL A 259 -16.50 11.40 1.21
CA VAL A 259 -15.12 10.96 1.02
C VAL A 259 -14.60 10.39 2.34
N ASP A 260 -14.08 9.16 2.32
CA ASP A 260 -13.47 8.54 3.51
C ASP A 260 -12.08 9.13 3.76
N ILE A 261 -11.85 9.59 4.99
CA ILE A 261 -10.56 10.11 5.45
C ILE A 261 -10.10 9.28 6.64
N ARG A 262 -8.98 8.59 6.46
CA ARG A 262 -8.35 7.75 7.47
C ARG A 262 -7.08 8.40 8.03
N PHE A 263 -6.84 8.18 9.32
CA PHE A 263 -5.75 8.80 10.05
C PHE A 263 -4.88 7.76 10.71
N TYR A 264 -3.57 7.89 10.49
CA TYR A 264 -2.59 6.98 11.07
C TYR A 264 -1.42 7.76 11.66
N ASN A 265 -0.78 7.14 12.65
CA ASN A 265 0.47 7.58 13.25
C ASN A 265 1.51 6.45 13.27
N ILE A 266 1.13 5.25 12.81
CA ILE A 266 1.97 4.06 12.73
C ILE A 266 1.81 3.48 11.33
N ILE A 267 2.92 3.29 10.61
CA ILE A 267 2.92 2.84 9.21
C ILE A 267 2.35 1.43 9.07
N TYR A 268 2.64 0.52 10.01
CA TYR A 268 2.12 -0.85 9.96
C TYR A 268 0.59 -0.90 9.99
N ASN A 269 -0.05 -0.15 10.88
CA ASN A 269 -1.51 -0.10 10.96
C ASN A 269 -2.13 0.45 9.65
N LEU A 270 -1.49 1.43 9.02
CA LEU A 270 -1.90 1.96 7.72
C LEU A 270 -1.83 0.85 6.66
N LEU A 271 -0.71 0.14 6.57
CA LEU A 271 -0.51 -0.92 5.59
C LEU A 271 -1.49 -2.08 5.79
N ASP A 272 -1.75 -2.47 7.03
CA ASP A 272 -2.67 -3.55 7.36
C ASP A 272 -4.12 -3.19 7.01
N GLU A 273 -4.56 -1.96 7.29
CA GLU A 273 -5.89 -1.50 6.87
C GLU A 273 -6.02 -1.36 5.35
N VAL A 274 -4.97 -0.90 4.65
CA VAL A 274 -4.97 -0.84 3.19
C VAL A 274 -5.08 -2.25 2.60
N LYS A 275 -4.31 -3.23 3.11
CA LYS A 275 -4.45 -4.63 2.70
C LYS A 275 -5.85 -5.17 2.96
N ALA A 276 -6.44 -4.89 4.13
CA ALA A 276 -7.80 -5.32 4.45
C ALA A 276 -8.83 -4.69 3.50
N ALA A 277 -8.65 -3.42 3.12
CA ALA A 277 -9.49 -2.75 2.14
C ALA A 277 -9.34 -3.36 0.74
N MET A 278 -8.13 -3.76 0.35
CA MET A 278 -7.90 -4.49 -0.91
C MET A 278 -8.63 -5.82 -0.93
N VAL A 279 -8.56 -6.60 0.17
CA VAL A 279 -9.31 -7.86 0.30
C VAL A 279 -10.82 -7.62 0.23
N GLY A 280 -11.32 -6.58 0.88
CA GLY A 280 -12.74 -6.23 0.84
C GLY A 280 -13.27 -5.79 -0.54
N LEU A 281 -12.38 -5.44 -1.48
CA LEU A 281 -12.72 -5.13 -2.87
C LEU A 281 -12.78 -6.39 -3.76
N LEU A 282 -12.34 -7.54 -3.26
CA LEU A 282 -12.40 -8.79 -4.00
C LEU A 282 -13.83 -9.32 -4.02
N ALA A 283 -14.32 -9.67 -5.21
CA ALA A 283 -15.55 -10.44 -5.32
C ALA A 283 -15.36 -11.80 -4.62
N PRO A 284 -16.35 -12.27 -3.86
CA PRO A 284 -16.27 -13.59 -3.23
C PRO A 284 -16.14 -14.69 -4.28
N VAL A 285 -15.41 -15.75 -3.95
CA VAL A 285 -15.31 -16.92 -4.83
C VAL A 285 -16.40 -17.91 -4.45
N PHE A 286 -17.17 -18.30 -5.45
CA PHE A 286 -18.14 -19.37 -5.32
C PHE A 286 -17.44 -20.72 -5.50
N GLN A 287 -17.45 -21.57 -4.48
CA GLN A 287 -16.96 -22.94 -4.57
C GLN A 287 -18.16 -23.89 -4.61
N ASP A 288 -18.15 -24.82 -5.57
CA ASP A 288 -19.14 -25.88 -5.60
C ASP A 288 -18.82 -26.90 -4.50
N VAL A 289 -19.75 -27.06 -3.56
CA VAL A 289 -19.70 -28.07 -2.49
C VAL A 289 -20.65 -29.19 -2.85
N THR A 290 -20.12 -30.41 -2.90
CA THR A 290 -20.92 -31.60 -3.21
C THR A 290 -21.82 -31.97 -2.03
N ASP A 291 -23.12 -32.04 -2.30
CA ASP A 291 -24.17 -32.37 -1.32
C ASP A 291 -24.46 -33.87 -1.25
N GLY A 292 -24.26 -34.59 -2.36
CA GLY A 292 -24.51 -36.03 -2.40
C GLY A 292 -24.42 -36.64 -3.79
N TYR A 293 -24.48 -37.97 -3.82
CA TYR A 293 -24.40 -38.78 -5.03
C TYR A 293 -25.60 -39.72 -5.12
N ALA A 294 -26.10 -39.95 -6.33
CA ALA A 294 -27.16 -40.93 -6.59
C ALA A 294 -26.98 -41.63 -7.92
N GLU A 295 -27.56 -42.82 -8.05
CA GLU A 295 -27.53 -43.60 -9.29
C GLU A 295 -28.93 -43.77 -9.86
N VAL A 296 -29.07 -43.61 -11.18
CA VAL A 296 -30.31 -43.91 -11.90
C VAL A 296 -30.52 -45.41 -11.98
N ARG A 297 -31.61 -45.90 -11.40
CA ARG A 297 -31.99 -47.33 -11.45
C ARG A 297 -33.08 -47.61 -12.47
N ASP A 298 -33.98 -46.65 -12.69
CA ASP A 298 -35.08 -46.80 -13.62
C ASP A 298 -35.49 -45.45 -14.22
N THR A 299 -36.21 -45.46 -15.34
CA THR A 299 -36.66 -44.24 -16.01
C THR A 299 -38.12 -44.36 -16.44
N PHE A 300 -38.91 -43.34 -16.14
CA PHE A 300 -40.34 -43.30 -16.39
C PHE A 300 -40.68 -42.09 -17.26
N LYS A 301 -41.39 -42.31 -18.37
CA LYS A 301 -41.93 -41.22 -19.19
C LYS A 301 -43.32 -40.87 -18.69
N LEU A 302 -43.50 -39.61 -18.28
CA LEU A 302 -44.81 -39.10 -17.88
C LEU A 302 -45.68 -38.81 -19.12
N PRO A 303 -47.03 -38.82 -18.98
CA PRO A 303 -47.93 -38.41 -20.05
C PRO A 303 -47.71 -36.98 -20.57
N SER A 304 -47.08 -36.13 -19.76
CA SER A 304 -46.68 -34.75 -20.12
C SER A 304 -45.47 -34.68 -21.06
N GLY A 305 -44.79 -35.80 -21.34
CA GLY A 305 -43.57 -35.87 -22.15
C GLY A 305 -42.27 -35.72 -21.35
N ASP A 306 -42.35 -35.35 -20.07
CA ASP A 306 -41.19 -35.23 -19.17
C ASP A 306 -40.69 -36.63 -18.72
N LEU A 307 -39.36 -36.80 -18.64
CA LEU A 307 -38.73 -37.99 -18.08
C LEU A 307 -38.48 -37.83 -16.57
N VAL A 308 -38.85 -38.85 -15.79
CA VAL A 308 -38.53 -38.94 -14.36
C VAL A 308 -37.62 -40.15 -14.14
N ALA A 309 -36.47 -39.93 -13.54
CA ALA A 309 -35.55 -40.99 -13.14
C ALA A 309 -35.89 -41.49 -11.73
N GLY A 310 -36.01 -42.80 -11.58
CA GLY A 310 -35.96 -43.47 -10.29
C GLY A 310 -34.51 -43.60 -9.84
N LEU A 311 -34.17 -42.94 -8.73
CA LEU A 311 -32.83 -42.83 -8.19
C LEU A 311 -32.70 -43.60 -6.87
N TYR A 312 -31.49 -44.09 -6.62
CA TYR A 312 -31.06 -44.52 -5.28
C TYR A 312 -29.94 -43.60 -4.79
N VAL A 313 -30.15 -42.96 -3.63
CA VAL A 313 -29.16 -42.03 -3.06
C VAL A 313 -28.03 -42.85 -2.42
N LEU A 314 -26.82 -42.73 -2.97
CA LEU A 314 -25.63 -43.45 -2.53
C LEU A 314 -24.99 -42.79 -1.33
N ASP A 315 -24.84 -41.47 -1.37
CA ASP A 315 -24.17 -40.70 -0.33
C ASP A 315 -24.76 -39.28 -0.22
N GLY A 316 -24.64 -38.68 0.96
CA GLY A 316 -25.09 -37.32 1.23
C GLY A 316 -26.62 -37.14 1.19
N ARG A 317 -27.07 -35.98 0.70
CA ARG A 317 -28.48 -35.56 0.69
C ARG A 317 -28.82 -34.84 -0.60
N ILE A 318 -29.92 -35.22 -1.22
CA ILE A 318 -30.47 -34.54 -2.40
C ILE A 318 -31.53 -33.55 -1.94
N SER A 319 -31.42 -32.29 -2.37
CA SER A 319 -32.42 -31.26 -2.07
C SER A 319 -33.17 -30.85 -3.34
N ARG A 320 -34.45 -30.50 -3.18
CA ARG A 320 -35.25 -29.92 -4.25
C ARG A 320 -34.66 -28.53 -4.57
N ASN A 321 -34.35 -28.29 -5.85
CA ASN A 321 -33.61 -27.13 -6.37
C ASN A 321 -32.07 -27.19 -6.28
N SER A 322 -31.46 -28.31 -5.86
CA SER A 322 -30.00 -28.47 -6.00
C SER A 322 -29.58 -28.42 -7.47
N ARG A 323 -28.34 -27.99 -7.73
CA ARG A 323 -27.70 -28.20 -9.03
C ARG A 323 -27.21 -29.63 -9.11
N VAL A 324 -27.12 -30.16 -10.31
CA VAL A 324 -26.75 -31.55 -10.54
C VAL A 324 -25.95 -31.70 -11.82
N ARG A 325 -24.87 -32.48 -11.72
CA ARG A 325 -24.11 -33.00 -12.85
C ARG A 325 -24.52 -34.45 -13.08
N VAL A 326 -24.87 -34.76 -14.32
CA VAL A 326 -25.12 -36.13 -14.78
C VAL A 326 -23.83 -36.64 -15.37
N LEU A 327 -23.33 -37.75 -14.83
CA LEU A 327 -22.12 -38.42 -15.26
C LEU A 327 -22.47 -39.77 -15.90
N ARG A 328 -21.96 -39.99 -17.11
CA ARG A 328 -22.04 -41.27 -17.82
C ARG A 328 -20.63 -41.74 -18.09
N ASP A 329 -20.31 -42.95 -17.63
CA ASP A 329 -18.96 -43.53 -17.71
C ASP A 329 -17.84 -42.61 -17.18
N GLY A 330 -18.14 -41.82 -16.15
CA GLY A 330 -17.21 -40.88 -15.51
C GLY A 330 -17.04 -39.53 -16.22
N THR A 331 -17.81 -39.26 -17.29
CA THR A 331 -17.82 -37.97 -18.00
C THR A 331 -19.11 -37.20 -17.75
N VAL A 332 -19.02 -35.89 -17.54
CA VAL A 332 -20.19 -35.03 -17.36
C VAL A 332 -20.92 -34.88 -18.71
N VAL A 333 -22.11 -35.46 -18.81
CA VAL A 333 -22.95 -35.40 -20.02
C VAL A 333 -23.97 -34.28 -19.97
N HIS A 334 -24.33 -33.82 -18.76
CA HIS A 334 -25.24 -32.70 -18.57
C HIS A 334 -25.03 -32.04 -17.21
N GLU A 335 -25.28 -30.73 -17.14
CA GLU A 335 -25.38 -29.99 -15.90
C GLU A 335 -26.68 -29.19 -15.89
N GLY A 336 -27.46 -29.32 -14.82
CA GLY A 336 -28.79 -28.73 -14.73
C GLY A 336 -29.26 -28.51 -13.30
N THR A 337 -30.55 -28.29 -13.14
CA THR A 337 -31.20 -28.11 -11.84
C THR A 337 -32.32 -29.14 -11.64
N VAL A 338 -32.55 -29.51 -10.39
CA VAL A 338 -33.61 -30.43 -10.02
C VAL A 338 -34.97 -29.72 -10.09
N LYS A 339 -35.80 -30.10 -11.07
CA LYS A 339 -37.16 -29.55 -11.28
C LYS A 339 -38.16 -30.13 -10.28
N SER A 340 -38.06 -31.42 -9.99
CA SER A 340 -38.98 -32.11 -9.06
C SER A 340 -38.27 -33.23 -8.33
N LEU A 341 -38.59 -33.36 -7.04
CA LEU A 341 -38.10 -34.43 -6.17
C LEU A 341 -39.30 -35.04 -5.44
N LYS A 342 -39.52 -36.34 -5.65
CA LYS A 342 -40.64 -37.07 -5.08
C LYS A 342 -40.17 -38.33 -4.40
N ARG A 343 -40.80 -38.70 -3.29
CA ARG A 343 -40.65 -40.02 -2.71
C ARG A 343 -42.00 -40.73 -2.79
N PHE A 344 -42.02 -41.85 -3.51
CA PHE A 344 -43.26 -42.51 -3.93
C PHE A 344 -44.17 -41.54 -4.72
N LYS A 345 -45.24 -41.03 -4.12
CA LYS A 345 -46.19 -40.11 -4.76
C LYS A 345 -46.11 -38.68 -4.22
N ASP A 346 -45.36 -38.46 -3.14
CA ASP A 346 -45.34 -37.21 -2.41
C ASP A 346 -44.13 -36.35 -2.80
N ASP A 347 -44.37 -35.07 -3.02
CA ASP A 347 -43.31 -34.08 -3.19
C ASP A 347 -42.56 -33.89 -1.87
N VAL A 348 -41.25 -34.10 -1.90
CA VAL A 348 -40.38 -33.98 -0.74
C VAL A 348 -39.38 -32.86 -0.94
N ARG A 349 -38.98 -32.24 0.17
CA ARG A 349 -37.95 -31.19 0.14
C ARG A 349 -36.59 -31.81 -0.10
N ASP A 350 -36.24 -32.85 0.66
CA ASP A 350 -34.91 -33.45 0.60
C ASP A 350 -34.98 -34.98 0.84
N VAL A 351 -34.01 -35.72 0.31
CA VAL A 351 -33.88 -37.18 0.46
C VAL A 351 -32.45 -37.52 0.86
N ALA A 352 -32.28 -38.28 1.95
CA ALA A 352 -30.97 -38.70 2.46
C ALA A 352 -30.49 -40.01 1.81
N ALA A 353 -29.19 -40.28 1.95
CA ALA A 353 -28.56 -41.54 1.55
C ALA A 353 -29.32 -42.78 2.05
N GLY A 354 -29.32 -43.84 1.23
CA GLY A 354 -29.98 -45.12 1.52
C GLY A 354 -31.46 -45.19 1.18
N TYR A 355 -32.04 -44.11 0.64
CA TYR A 355 -33.45 -44.06 0.22
C TYR A 355 -33.60 -43.96 -1.30
N GLU A 356 -34.72 -44.47 -1.81
CA GLU A 356 -35.14 -44.30 -3.20
C GLU A 356 -36.02 -43.06 -3.36
N CYS A 357 -35.86 -42.38 -4.49
CA CYS A 357 -36.67 -41.23 -4.86
C CYS A 357 -36.85 -41.13 -6.38
N GLY A 358 -37.87 -40.40 -6.81
CA GLY A 358 -38.07 -40.01 -8.21
C GLY A 358 -37.62 -38.57 -8.41
N LEU A 359 -36.86 -38.33 -9.47
CA LEU A 359 -36.30 -37.02 -9.79
C LEU A 359 -36.54 -36.66 -11.25
N GLY A 360 -36.93 -35.41 -11.48
CA GLY A 360 -37.03 -34.81 -12.81
C GLY A 360 -36.04 -33.65 -12.90
N LEU A 361 -35.31 -33.56 -14.02
CA LEU A 361 -34.41 -32.46 -14.32
C LEU A 361 -35.10 -31.38 -15.13
N ASP A 362 -34.67 -30.13 -14.97
CA ASP A 362 -35.17 -29.05 -15.81
C ASP A 362 -34.59 -29.17 -17.23
N SER A 363 -35.49 -29.15 -18.22
CA SER A 363 -35.16 -29.13 -19.65
C SER A 363 -34.19 -30.23 -20.14
N TYR A 364 -34.08 -31.36 -19.42
CA TYR A 364 -33.25 -32.50 -19.80
C TYR A 364 -33.97 -33.84 -19.57
N ASN A 365 -34.09 -34.63 -20.65
CA ASN A 365 -34.87 -35.86 -20.71
C ASN A 365 -34.06 -37.08 -21.20
N ASP A 366 -32.72 -37.00 -21.19
CA ASP A 366 -31.82 -38.09 -21.66
C ASP A 366 -31.10 -38.80 -20.50
N LEU A 367 -31.82 -39.04 -19.40
CA LEU A 367 -31.31 -39.86 -18.30
C LEU A 367 -31.41 -41.34 -18.66
N VAL A 368 -30.33 -42.08 -18.43
CA VAL A 368 -30.23 -43.51 -18.72
C VAL A 368 -29.91 -44.26 -17.42
N VAL A 369 -30.38 -45.51 -17.31
CA VAL A 369 -30.07 -46.39 -16.19
C VAL A 369 -28.55 -46.56 -16.07
N LYS A 370 -28.04 -46.46 -14.84
CA LYS A 370 -26.62 -46.40 -14.43
C LYS A 370 -25.92 -45.04 -14.59
N ASP A 371 -26.61 -44.00 -15.04
CA ASP A 371 -26.06 -42.64 -14.92
C ASP A 371 -25.85 -42.30 -13.43
N GLN A 372 -24.74 -41.64 -13.12
CA GLN A 372 -24.41 -41.15 -11.79
C GLN A 372 -24.76 -39.67 -11.71
N LEU A 373 -25.45 -39.25 -10.66
CA LEU A 373 -25.85 -37.87 -10.43
C LEU A 373 -25.07 -37.34 -9.23
N GLU A 374 -24.29 -36.28 -9.47
CA GLU A 374 -23.60 -35.52 -8.44
C GLU A 374 -24.38 -34.24 -8.16
N PHE A 375 -24.86 -34.08 -6.93
CA PHE A 375 -25.60 -32.91 -6.48
C PHE A 375 -24.67 -31.96 -5.74
N PHE A 376 -24.80 -30.67 -6.00
CA PHE A 376 -23.96 -29.65 -5.39
C PHE A 376 -24.71 -28.33 -5.23
N HIS A 377 -24.20 -27.50 -4.32
CA HIS A 377 -24.57 -26.10 -4.19
C HIS A 377 -23.32 -25.24 -4.23
N SER A 378 -23.51 -23.95 -4.47
CA SER A 378 -22.42 -22.98 -4.49
C SER A 378 -22.36 -22.29 -3.12
N GLU A 379 -21.21 -22.39 -2.44
CA GLU A 379 -20.96 -21.70 -1.18
C GLU A 379 -20.04 -20.49 -1.42
N GLU A 380 -20.33 -19.38 -0.74
CA GLU A 380 -19.54 -18.15 -0.81
C GLU A 380 -18.31 -18.29 0.11
N VAL A 381 -17.11 -18.38 -0.49
CA VAL A 381 -15.86 -18.43 0.25
C VAL A 381 -15.15 -17.09 0.12
N ALA A 382 -14.91 -16.44 1.26
CA ALA A 382 -14.12 -15.21 1.32
C ALA A 382 -12.68 -15.51 0.90
N ARG A 383 -12.13 -14.73 -0.05
CA ARG A 383 -10.69 -14.73 -0.31
C ARG A 383 -10.00 -14.07 0.90
N THR A 384 -9.07 -14.79 1.51
CA THR A 384 -8.19 -14.27 2.57
C THR A 384 -6.94 -13.65 1.99
#